data_AF-A0A517XTA7-F1
#
_entry.id   AF-A0A517XTA7-F1
#
_cell.length_a   1.000
_cell.length_b   1.000
_cell.length_c   1.000
_cell.angle_alpha   90.00
_cell.angle_beta   90.00
_cell.angle_gamma   90.00
#
_symmetry.space_group_name_H-M   'P 1'
#
loop_
_entity.id
_entity.type
_entity.pdbx_description
1 polymer ?
#
loop_
_entity_poly.entity_id
_entity_poly.type
_entity_poly.pdbx_seq_one_letter_code
_entity_poly.pdbx_strand_id
1 'polypeptide(L)'
;MASAPKALDVWYVTANTVYRGVPYQVVADWVREGRLGAADQLRPAGSGDRDWRTVGTWELFADYLPGSGTAPGAEGGEVELPEPVEPESHGRKVREAEDDEVDMIPLIDISMVLLVFFVIVSATGALSPVDVPDMKHAGTLTNDPNAITINIQKASEEDVYYALRVGKTAPRPEYARLGSPEDALKALDALLGEATQPPHVQVACEKALPSKRVVEMQLELKKRFDKRLIQSFDATVNEAPPG
;
A
#
# COMPACT_ATOMS: atom_id res chain seq x y z
N MET A 1 -29.65 -20.49 -21.74
CA MET A 1 -29.15 -19.39 -20.88
C MET A 1 -28.21 -20.00 -19.85
N ALA A 2 -26.92 -19.67 -19.89
CA ALA A 2 -25.98 -20.15 -18.88
C ALA A 2 -26.30 -19.48 -17.54
N SER A 3 -26.41 -20.27 -16.47
CA SER A 3 -26.63 -19.73 -15.13
C SER A 3 -25.38 -18.96 -14.68
N ALA A 4 -25.56 -17.76 -14.13
CA ALA A 4 -24.45 -16.97 -13.61
C ALA A 4 -23.75 -17.74 -12.47
N PRO A 5 -22.40 -17.83 -12.48
CA PRO A 5 -21.67 -18.46 -11.39
C PRO A 5 -21.90 -17.69 -10.08
N LYS A 6 -21.99 -18.39 -8.96
CA LYS A 6 -22.21 -17.76 -7.64
C LYS A 6 -21.04 -16.85 -7.22
N ALA A 7 -19.83 -17.25 -7.57
CA ALA A 7 -18.61 -16.53 -7.27
C ALA A 7 -17.60 -16.66 -8.42
N LEU A 8 -16.75 -15.65 -8.55
CA LEU A 8 -15.73 -15.50 -9.59
C LEU A 8 -14.39 -15.19 -8.95
N ASP A 9 -13.31 -15.68 -9.54
CA ASP A 9 -11.98 -15.12 -9.29
C ASP A 9 -11.75 -14.00 -10.32
N VAL A 10 -11.21 -12.88 -9.84
CA VAL A 10 -11.00 -11.64 -10.60
C VAL A 10 -9.51 -11.34 -10.63
N TRP A 11 -8.94 -11.17 -11.83
CA TRP A 11 -7.55 -10.78 -12.02
C TRP A 11 -7.49 -9.41 -12.68
N TYR A 12 -7.00 -8.43 -11.91
CA TYR A 12 -6.66 -7.12 -12.42
C TYR A 12 -5.33 -7.21 -13.16
N VAL A 13 -5.37 -7.10 -14.48
CA VAL A 13 -4.19 -7.31 -15.33
C VAL A 13 -3.17 -6.20 -15.10
N THR A 14 -3.63 -4.95 -15.02
CA THR A 14 -2.77 -3.78 -14.79
C THR A 14 -2.04 -3.83 -13.44
N ALA A 15 -2.72 -4.28 -12.39
CA ALA A 15 -2.16 -4.35 -11.03
C ALA A 15 -1.56 -5.73 -10.70
N ASN A 16 -1.60 -6.68 -11.65
CA ASN A 16 -1.21 -8.07 -11.48
C ASN A 16 -1.70 -8.72 -10.16
N THR A 17 -2.95 -8.43 -9.78
CA THR A 17 -3.52 -8.84 -8.49
C THR A 17 -4.76 -9.70 -8.69
N VAL A 18 -4.85 -10.83 -7.98
CA VAL A 18 -5.95 -11.79 -8.07
C VAL A 18 -6.79 -11.79 -6.80
N TYR A 19 -8.08 -11.49 -6.94
CA TYR A 19 -9.09 -11.64 -5.90
C TYR A 19 -9.84 -12.95 -6.13
N ARG A 20 -9.98 -13.77 -5.08
CA ARG A 20 -10.60 -15.09 -5.19
C ARG A 20 -11.98 -15.12 -4.53
N GLY A 21 -12.91 -15.86 -5.13
CA GLY A 21 -14.24 -16.10 -4.56
C GLY A 21 -15.10 -14.85 -4.41
N VAL A 22 -14.93 -13.86 -5.29
CA VAL A 22 -15.73 -12.63 -5.29
C VAL A 22 -17.17 -12.95 -5.72
N PRO A 23 -18.21 -12.59 -4.95
CA PRO A 23 -19.60 -12.83 -5.35
C PRO A 23 -19.94 -12.14 -6.67
N TYR A 24 -20.77 -12.78 -7.50
CA TYR A 24 -21.14 -12.25 -8.83
C TYR A 24 -21.63 -10.81 -8.81
N GLN A 25 -22.49 -10.47 -7.84
CA GLN A 25 -23.07 -9.12 -7.72
C GLN A 25 -21.98 -8.05 -7.52
N VAL A 26 -20.97 -8.35 -6.71
CA VAL A 26 -19.84 -7.46 -6.46
C VAL A 26 -19.01 -7.23 -7.73
N VAL A 27 -18.79 -8.29 -8.52
CA VAL A 27 -18.10 -8.16 -9.81
C VAL A 27 -18.93 -7.32 -10.80
N ALA A 28 -20.24 -7.53 -10.85
CA ALA A 28 -21.14 -6.74 -11.70
C ALA A 28 -21.12 -5.25 -11.33
N ASP A 29 -21.11 -4.94 -10.03
CA ASP A 29 -20.99 -3.57 -9.54
C ASP A 29 -19.63 -2.94 -9.94
N TRP A 30 -18.53 -3.67 -9.83
CA TRP A 30 -17.21 -3.17 -10.24
C TRP A 30 -17.09 -2.91 -11.74
N VAL A 31 -17.71 -3.73 -12.58
CA VAL A 31 -17.78 -3.47 -14.03
C VAL A 31 -18.60 -2.20 -14.30
N ARG A 32 -19.76 -2.07 -13.64
CA ARG A 32 -20.66 -0.91 -13.79
C ARG A 32 -19.99 0.40 -13.33
N GLU A 33 -19.21 0.36 -12.26
CA GLU A 33 -18.44 1.49 -11.73
C GLU A 33 -17.19 1.82 -12.57
N GLY A 34 -16.88 1.02 -13.60
CA GLY A 34 -15.67 1.17 -14.42
C GLY A 34 -14.37 0.82 -13.67
N ARG A 35 -14.47 0.17 -12.51
CA ARG A 35 -13.31 -0.30 -11.74
C ARG A 35 -12.68 -1.53 -12.36
N LEU A 36 -13.50 -2.39 -12.98
CA LEU A 36 -13.05 -3.56 -13.71
C LEU A 36 -13.22 -3.32 -15.22
N GLY A 37 -12.12 -3.35 -15.96
CA GLY A 37 -12.10 -3.08 -17.40
C GLY A 37 -12.35 -4.32 -18.25
N ALA A 38 -12.67 -4.12 -19.52
CA ALA A 38 -12.90 -5.21 -20.49
C ALA A 38 -11.69 -6.15 -20.66
N ALA A 39 -10.48 -5.64 -20.43
CA ALA A 39 -9.21 -6.36 -20.54
C ALA A 39 -8.86 -7.19 -19.29
N ASP A 40 -9.49 -6.92 -18.15
CA ASP A 40 -9.28 -7.71 -16.94
C ASP A 40 -9.84 -9.12 -17.12
N GLN A 41 -9.37 -10.07 -16.30
CA GLN A 41 -9.71 -11.48 -16.48
C GLN A 41 -10.59 -12.01 -15.33
N LEU A 42 -11.54 -12.85 -15.70
CA LEU A 42 -12.46 -13.53 -14.81
C LEU A 42 -12.43 -15.03 -15.06
N ARG A 43 -12.66 -15.81 -14.00
CA ARG A 43 -12.99 -17.23 -14.10
C ARG A 43 -14.01 -17.62 -13.01
N PRO A 44 -14.82 -18.68 -13.21
CA PRO A 44 -15.62 -19.25 -12.13
C PRO A 44 -14.75 -19.65 -10.93
N ALA A 45 -15.16 -19.31 -9.72
CA ALA A 45 -14.44 -19.73 -8.52
C ALA A 45 -14.39 -21.27 -8.45
N GLY A 46 -13.20 -21.83 -8.24
CA GLY A 46 -12.99 -23.28 -8.22
C GLY A 46 -12.79 -23.95 -9.59
N SER A 47 -12.88 -23.20 -10.70
CA SER A 47 -12.29 -23.62 -11.97
C SER A 47 -10.77 -23.46 -11.88
N GLY A 48 -10.00 -24.42 -12.40
CA GLY A 48 -8.55 -24.46 -12.21
C GLY A 48 -7.78 -23.27 -12.83
N ASP A 49 -6.44 -23.34 -12.82
CA ASP A 49 -5.56 -22.25 -13.28
C ASP A 49 -5.56 -21.93 -14.78
N ARG A 50 -6.44 -22.55 -15.57
CA ARG A 50 -6.42 -22.45 -17.05
C ARG A 50 -7.66 -21.80 -17.67
N ASP A 51 -8.66 -21.42 -16.89
CA ASP A 51 -9.97 -20.95 -17.41
C ASP A 51 -10.17 -19.43 -17.35
N TRP A 52 -9.09 -18.66 -17.35
CA TRP A 52 -9.15 -17.21 -17.37
C TRP A 52 -9.69 -16.69 -18.70
N ARG A 53 -10.70 -15.82 -18.63
CA ARG A 53 -11.31 -15.17 -19.81
C ARG A 53 -11.46 -13.69 -19.54
N THR A 54 -11.22 -12.85 -20.55
CA THR A 54 -11.40 -11.39 -20.44
C THR A 54 -12.84 -11.04 -20.14
N VAL A 55 -13.07 -10.03 -19.29
CA VAL A 55 -14.41 -9.53 -18.91
C VAL A 55 -15.26 -9.25 -20.14
N GLY A 56 -14.67 -8.69 -21.21
CA GLY A 56 -15.36 -8.42 -22.48
C GLY A 56 -15.90 -9.64 -23.22
N THR A 57 -15.44 -10.85 -22.88
CA THR A 57 -15.91 -12.11 -23.49
C THR A 57 -17.08 -12.73 -22.73
N TRP A 58 -17.43 -12.20 -21.56
CA TRP A 58 -18.53 -12.69 -20.75
C TRP A 58 -19.83 -11.99 -21.14
N GLU A 59 -20.76 -12.73 -21.75
CA GLU A 59 -22.09 -12.22 -22.11
C GLU A 59 -22.84 -11.62 -20.91
N LEU A 60 -22.61 -12.16 -19.70
CA LEU A 60 -23.21 -11.68 -18.46
C LEU A 60 -22.87 -10.23 -18.10
N PHE A 61 -21.75 -9.71 -18.63
CA PHE A 61 -21.29 -8.35 -18.33
C PHE A 61 -21.39 -7.39 -19.52
N ALA A 62 -21.93 -7.85 -20.66
CA ALA A 62 -22.04 -7.05 -21.88
C ALA A 62 -22.82 -5.74 -21.66
N ASP A 63 -23.89 -5.77 -20.85
CA ASP A 63 -24.73 -4.60 -20.56
C ASP A 63 -24.06 -3.58 -19.63
N TYR A 64 -23.03 -3.97 -18.90
CA TYR A 64 -22.33 -3.10 -17.93
C TYR A 64 -21.05 -2.49 -18.50
N LEU A 65 -20.52 -3.06 -19.58
CA LEU A 65 -19.37 -2.48 -20.26
C LEU A 65 -19.86 -1.26 -21.05
N PRO A 66 -19.10 -0.15 -21.07
CA PRO A 66 -19.38 0.94 -21.99
C PRO A 66 -19.37 0.33 -23.38
N GLY A 67 -20.55 0.26 -24.00
CA GLY A 67 -20.72 -0.42 -25.28
C GLY A 67 -19.62 0.09 -26.20
N SER A 68 -18.96 -0.83 -26.91
CA SER A 68 -18.26 -0.48 -28.13
C SER A 68 -19.32 0.01 -29.11
N GLY A 69 -19.77 1.25 -28.89
CA GLY A 69 -20.54 2.00 -29.85
C GLY A 69 -19.65 2.06 -31.07
N THR A 70 -19.92 1.15 -32.01
CA THR A 70 -19.78 1.40 -33.42
C THR A 70 -20.27 2.82 -33.62
N ALA A 71 -19.35 3.76 -33.78
CA ALA A 71 -19.69 5.08 -34.28
C ALA A 71 -20.47 4.84 -35.58
N PRO A 72 -21.72 5.31 -35.69
CA PRO A 72 -22.40 5.25 -36.97
C PRO A 72 -21.64 6.19 -37.91
N GLY A 73 -21.20 5.65 -39.03
CA GLY A 73 -20.89 6.43 -40.23
C GLY A 73 -19.78 7.46 -40.07
N ALA A 74 -18.59 7.10 -40.53
CA ALA A 74 -17.80 8.05 -41.29
C ALA A 74 -18.61 8.45 -42.55
N GLU A 75 -19.48 9.44 -42.41
CA GLU A 75 -19.96 10.25 -43.52
C GLU A 75 -19.49 11.69 -43.29
N GLY A 76 -18.88 12.25 -44.33
CA GLY A 76 -18.17 13.52 -44.31
C GLY A 76 -19.05 14.67 -43.84
N GLY A 77 -18.82 15.10 -42.60
CA GLY A 77 -19.10 16.45 -42.14
C GLY A 77 -17.82 17.27 -42.26
N GLU A 78 -17.79 18.11 -43.28
CA GLU A 78 -16.84 19.21 -43.46
C GLU A 78 -16.65 19.96 -42.14
N VAL A 79 -15.44 19.87 -41.58
CA VAL A 79 -15.06 20.67 -40.42
C VAL A 79 -14.82 22.08 -40.94
N GLU A 80 -15.86 22.92 -40.86
CA GLU A 80 -15.75 24.36 -41.02
C GLU A 80 -14.79 24.86 -39.92
N LEU A 81 -13.54 25.12 -40.30
CA LEU A 81 -12.60 25.81 -39.44
C LEU A 81 -13.23 27.18 -39.11
N PRO A 82 -13.38 27.57 -37.83
CA PRO A 82 -13.66 28.96 -37.53
C PRO A 82 -12.46 29.79 -38.01
N GLU A 83 -12.72 30.70 -38.96
CA GLU A 83 -11.73 31.62 -39.51
C GLU A 83 -11.06 32.43 -38.38
N PRO A 84 -9.74 32.68 -38.47
CA PRO A 84 -9.06 33.53 -37.51
C PRO A 84 -9.57 34.96 -37.66
N VAL A 85 -10.31 35.43 -36.65
CA VAL A 85 -10.79 36.81 -36.57
C VAL A 85 -9.58 37.75 -36.53
N GLU A 86 -9.39 38.52 -37.59
CA GLU A 86 -8.39 39.59 -37.66
C GLU A 86 -8.74 40.70 -36.63
N PRO A 87 -7.77 41.21 -35.86
CA PRO A 87 -8.03 42.30 -34.93
C PRO A 87 -8.15 43.63 -35.68
N GLU A 88 -9.36 44.17 -35.75
CA GLU A 88 -9.58 45.53 -36.21
C GLU A 88 -8.96 46.56 -35.26
N SER A 89 -8.10 47.39 -35.82
CA SER A 89 -7.41 48.48 -35.14
C SER A 89 -8.36 49.65 -34.87
N HIS A 90 -8.61 49.98 -33.61
CA HIS A 90 -9.24 51.23 -33.21
C HIS A 90 -8.39 52.00 -32.19
N GLY A 91 -7.81 53.09 -32.67
CA GLY A 91 -7.91 54.40 -32.01
C GLY A 91 -7.19 54.60 -30.68
N ARG A 92 -5.94 55.04 -30.76
CA ARG A 92 -5.21 55.72 -29.68
C ARG A 92 -5.98 56.97 -29.20
N LYS A 93 -6.43 57.00 -27.95
CA LYS A 93 -6.69 58.23 -27.18
C LYS A 93 -6.21 58.10 -25.72
N VAL A 94 -5.06 58.71 -25.52
CA VAL A 94 -4.45 59.28 -24.30
C VAL A 94 -5.41 59.56 -23.14
N ARG A 95 -5.05 59.08 -21.93
CA ARG A 95 -4.75 59.84 -20.67
C ARG A 95 -5.15 58.99 -19.44
N GLU A 96 -4.23 58.27 -18.81
CA GLU A 96 -3.51 58.68 -17.58
C GLU A 96 -4.42 59.29 -16.50
N ALA A 97 -4.71 58.48 -15.46
CA ALA A 97 -4.78 58.83 -14.02
C ALA A 97 -5.91 58.19 -13.18
N GLU A 98 -6.33 56.93 -13.43
CA GLU A 98 -7.29 56.23 -12.54
C GLU A 98 -6.95 54.74 -12.24
N ASP A 99 -5.75 54.24 -12.57
CA ASP A 99 -5.33 52.82 -12.36
C ASP A 99 -4.63 52.55 -11.00
N ASP A 100 -4.73 53.44 -10.00
CA ASP A 100 -4.14 53.23 -8.66
C ASP A 100 -5.11 52.60 -7.64
N GLU A 101 -6.39 52.43 -7.98
CA GLU A 101 -7.32 51.61 -7.20
C GLU A 101 -7.35 50.20 -7.77
N VAL A 102 -6.45 49.34 -7.27
CA VAL A 102 -6.52 47.89 -7.53
C VAL A 102 -7.90 47.41 -7.06
N ASP A 103 -8.73 46.97 -8.00
CA ASP A 103 -10.04 46.37 -7.69
C ASP A 103 -9.85 45.26 -6.65
N MET A 104 -10.23 45.55 -5.41
CA MET A 104 -10.11 44.60 -4.30
C MET A 104 -11.16 43.48 -4.39
N ILE A 105 -12.19 43.65 -5.21
CA ILE A 105 -13.32 42.72 -5.33
C ILE A 105 -12.86 41.33 -5.80
N PRO A 106 -12.05 41.17 -6.87
CA PRO A 106 -11.44 39.89 -7.23
C PRO A 106 -10.48 39.33 -6.16
N LEU A 107 -9.72 40.18 -5.47
CA LEU A 107 -8.74 39.75 -4.47
C LEU A 107 -9.40 39.20 -3.20
N ILE A 108 -10.54 39.78 -2.80
CA ILE A 108 -11.34 39.31 -1.66
C ILE A 108 -11.89 37.90 -1.95
N ASP A 109 -12.44 37.67 -3.14
CA ASP A 109 -13.02 36.37 -3.52
C ASP A 109 -11.95 35.26 -3.58
N ILE A 110 -10.80 35.54 -4.19
CA ILE A 110 -9.67 34.60 -4.24
C ILE A 110 -9.16 34.27 -2.83
N SER A 111 -9.05 35.26 -1.94
CA SER A 111 -8.61 35.04 -0.56
C SER A 111 -9.62 34.23 0.27
N MET A 112 -10.93 34.42 0.04
CA MET A 112 -12.00 33.68 0.73
C MET A 112 -12.01 32.20 0.33
N VAL A 113 -11.87 31.90 -0.97
CA VAL A 113 -11.80 30.52 -1.47
C VAL A 113 -10.58 29.78 -0.90
N LEU A 114 -9.42 30.44 -0.86
CA LEU A 114 -8.20 29.87 -0.28
C LEU A 114 -8.36 29.59 1.23
N LEU A 115 -8.99 30.49 1.97
CA LEU A 115 -9.27 30.28 3.40
C LEU A 115 -10.18 29.07 3.65
N VAL A 116 -11.26 28.92 2.88
CA VAL A 116 -12.17 27.76 2.99
C VAL A 116 -11.43 26.47 2.66
N PHE A 117 -10.58 26.47 1.62
CA PHE A 117 -9.74 25.33 1.28
C PHE A 117 -8.79 24.95 2.43
N PHE A 118 -8.09 25.91 3.03
CA PHE A 118 -7.20 25.64 4.17
C PHE A 118 -7.94 25.16 5.42
N VAL A 119 -9.15 25.67 5.69
CA VAL A 119 -9.98 25.18 6.81
C VAL A 119 -10.41 23.73 6.57
N ILE A 120 -10.82 23.38 5.34
CA ILE A 120 -11.19 22.00 5.00
C ILE A 120 -9.98 21.07 5.06
N VAL A 121 -8.83 21.47 4.50
CA VAL A 121 -7.59 20.67 4.50
C VAL A 121 -7.02 20.52 5.90
N SER A 122 -7.08 21.54 6.76
CA SER A 122 -6.64 21.44 8.16
C SER A 122 -7.57 20.57 9.00
N ALA A 123 -8.89 20.65 8.79
CA ALA A 123 -9.86 19.80 9.46
C ALA A 123 -9.76 18.33 9.03
N THR A 124 -9.41 18.06 7.76
CA THR A 124 -9.22 16.69 7.24
C THR A 124 -7.81 16.14 7.47
N GLY A 125 -6.79 16.99 7.54
CA GLY A 125 -5.41 16.60 7.82
C GLY A 125 -5.17 16.13 9.27
N ALA A 126 -6.05 16.47 10.20
CA ALA A 126 -6.02 15.97 11.58
C ALA A 126 -6.62 14.54 11.72
N LEU A 127 -7.19 13.98 10.65
CA LEU A 127 -7.79 12.65 10.62
C LEU A 127 -7.01 11.67 9.74
N SER A 128 -5.74 11.47 10.07
CA SER A 128 -5.22 10.12 9.95
C SER A 128 -4.06 9.92 10.94
N PRO A 129 -4.35 9.52 12.20
CA PRO A 129 -3.53 8.44 12.71
C PRO A 129 -3.67 7.34 11.65
N VAL A 130 -2.64 7.17 10.81
CA VAL A 130 -2.61 6.04 9.90
C VAL A 130 -2.75 4.83 10.79
N ASP A 131 -3.94 4.26 10.77
CA ASP A 131 -4.29 3.06 11.51
C ASP A 131 -3.46 1.97 10.86
N VAL A 132 -2.27 1.78 11.41
CA VAL A 132 -1.40 0.68 11.07
C VAL A 132 -2.25 -0.55 11.38
N PRO A 133 -2.59 -1.36 10.37
CA PRO A 133 -3.58 -2.40 10.52
C PRO A 133 -3.25 -3.23 11.75
N ASP A 134 -4.26 -3.43 12.62
CA ASP A 134 -4.18 -4.34 13.76
C ASP A 134 -3.41 -5.58 13.30
N MET A 135 -2.28 -5.83 13.97
CA MET A 135 -1.36 -6.90 13.61
C MET A 135 -2.16 -8.22 13.60
N LYS A 136 -2.59 -8.65 12.42
CA LYS A 136 -3.15 -10.00 12.18
C LYS A 136 -2.16 -11.11 12.58
N HIS A 137 -0.92 -10.72 12.84
CA HIS A 137 0.12 -11.51 13.48
C HIS A 137 0.55 -10.89 14.82
N ALA A 138 -0.38 -10.61 15.73
CA ALA A 138 -0.18 -10.89 17.15
C ALA A 138 -0.03 -12.42 17.31
N GLY A 139 0.96 -12.96 16.60
CA GLY A 139 1.16 -14.37 16.37
C GLY A 139 1.59 -14.93 17.69
N THR A 140 0.79 -15.88 18.18
CA THR A 140 1.24 -16.93 19.08
C THR A 140 2.75 -17.11 18.94
N LEU A 141 3.51 -16.70 19.97
CA LEU A 141 4.94 -17.00 20.06
C LEU A 141 5.09 -18.44 19.58
N THR A 142 5.78 -18.62 18.46
CA THR A 142 6.01 -19.95 17.92
C THR A 142 6.55 -20.79 19.06
N ASN A 143 5.82 -21.83 19.46
CA ASN A 143 6.16 -22.67 20.62
C ASN A 143 7.38 -23.58 20.33
N ASP A 144 8.13 -23.29 19.26
CA ASP A 144 9.32 -24.02 18.89
C ASP A 144 10.43 -23.73 19.93
N PRO A 145 10.93 -24.77 20.62
CA PRO A 145 12.03 -24.61 21.58
C PRO A 145 13.32 -24.09 20.93
N ASN A 146 13.47 -24.24 19.61
CA ASN A 146 14.66 -23.84 18.86
C ASN A 146 14.52 -22.49 18.15
N ALA A 147 13.36 -21.83 18.23
CA ALA A 147 13.19 -20.51 17.63
C ALA A 147 14.08 -19.48 18.33
N ILE A 148 14.80 -18.66 17.56
CA ILE A 148 15.66 -17.61 18.10
C ILE A 148 14.87 -16.30 18.07
N THR A 149 14.70 -15.64 19.21
CA THR A 149 14.10 -14.30 19.27
C THR A 149 15.17 -13.25 19.51
N ILE A 150 15.21 -12.23 18.65
CA ILE A 150 15.98 -11.00 18.82
C ILE A 150 15.03 -9.94 19.38
N ASN A 151 15.13 -9.65 20.67
CA ASN A 151 14.38 -8.55 21.30
C ASN A 151 15.15 -7.24 21.13
N ILE A 152 14.48 -6.22 20.63
CA ILE A 152 14.96 -4.84 20.51
C ILE A 152 14.20 -4.03 21.56
N GLN A 153 14.92 -3.54 22.56
CA GLN A 153 14.35 -2.82 23.70
C GLN A 153 14.95 -1.42 23.77
N LYS A 154 14.13 -0.46 24.21
CA LYS A 154 14.57 0.93 24.38
C LYS A 154 15.45 1.04 25.63
N ALA A 155 16.69 1.52 25.47
CA ALA A 155 17.59 1.83 26.58
C ALA A 155 17.48 3.30 27.00
N SER A 156 17.45 4.21 26.02
CA SER A 156 17.30 5.65 26.22
C SER A 156 16.38 6.21 25.12
N GLU A 157 16.25 7.54 25.01
CA GLU A 157 15.46 8.15 23.94
C GLU A 157 16.03 7.84 22.54
N GLU A 158 17.35 7.71 22.43
CA GLU A 158 18.07 7.45 21.18
C GLU A 158 18.75 6.07 21.14
N ASP A 159 19.00 5.48 22.31
CA ASP A 159 19.72 4.20 22.43
C ASP A 159 18.79 3.01 22.54
N VAL A 160 19.19 1.93 21.87
CA VAL A 160 18.53 0.63 21.94
C VAL A 160 19.53 -0.43 22.35
N TYR A 161 19.05 -1.47 23.00
CA TYR A 161 19.82 -2.68 23.21
C TYR A 161 19.11 -3.89 22.61
N TYR A 162 19.91 -4.86 22.21
CA TYR A 162 19.47 -6.10 21.62
C TYR A 162 19.69 -7.22 22.61
N ALA A 163 18.70 -8.11 22.74
CA ALA A 163 18.79 -9.30 23.56
C ALA A 163 18.37 -10.53 22.75
N LEU A 164 19.21 -11.57 22.72
CA LEU A 164 18.90 -12.81 22.01
C LEU A 164 18.51 -13.91 22.99
N ARG A 165 17.41 -14.60 22.69
CA ARG A 165 16.97 -15.79 23.42
C ARG A 165 16.65 -16.92 22.46
N VAL A 166 16.75 -18.15 22.97
CA VAL A 166 16.38 -19.37 22.25
C VAL A 166 15.18 -20.01 22.94
N GLY A 167 14.10 -20.17 22.19
CA GLY A 167 12.80 -20.66 22.66
C GLY A 167 12.25 -19.80 23.80
N LYS A 168 11.86 -20.47 24.89
CA LYS A 168 11.33 -19.86 26.11
C LYS A 168 12.39 -19.60 27.18
N THR A 169 13.64 -19.91 26.89
CA THR A 169 14.74 -19.75 27.85
C THR A 169 15.10 -18.27 27.98
N ALA A 170 15.47 -17.83 29.17
CA ALA A 170 15.99 -16.49 29.36
C ALA A 170 17.26 -16.28 28.49
N PRO A 171 17.50 -15.04 27.98
CA PRO A 171 18.74 -14.71 27.30
C PRO A 171 19.96 -15.12 28.13
N ARG A 172 20.99 -15.69 27.49
CA ARG A 172 22.30 -15.86 28.14
C ARG A 172 22.83 -14.47 28.52
N PRO A 173 23.54 -14.30 29.64
CA PRO A 173 24.00 -12.97 30.09
C PRO A 173 24.87 -12.26 29.05
N GLU A 174 25.65 -13.01 28.27
CA GLU A 174 26.48 -12.51 27.17
C GLU A 174 25.66 -11.91 26.01
N TYR A 175 24.43 -12.37 25.84
CA TYR A 175 23.50 -11.94 24.79
C TYR A 175 22.31 -11.15 25.33
N ALA A 176 22.32 -10.81 26.61
CA ALA A 176 21.20 -10.12 27.26
C ALA A 176 21.18 -8.62 26.98
N ARG A 177 22.34 -8.01 26.70
CA ARG A 177 22.46 -6.57 26.49
C ARG A 177 23.57 -6.23 25.50
N LEU A 178 23.23 -6.28 24.22
CA LEU A 178 24.13 -5.91 23.12
C LEU A 178 23.82 -4.48 22.68
N GLY A 179 24.84 -3.62 22.60
CA GLY A 179 24.68 -2.19 22.31
C GLY A 179 24.55 -1.86 20.82
N SER A 180 24.89 -2.80 19.94
CA SER A 180 24.89 -2.57 18.49
C SER A 180 24.16 -3.69 17.73
N PRO A 181 23.60 -3.39 16.55
CA PRO A 181 22.99 -4.41 15.69
C PRO A 181 24.02 -5.41 15.17
N GLU A 182 25.28 -4.99 14.98
CA GLU A 182 26.37 -5.86 14.52
C GLU A 182 26.71 -6.91 15.58
N ASP A 183 26.78 -6.51 16.85
CA ASP A 183 26.98 -7.44 17.96
C ASP A 183 25.83 -8.44 18.06
N ALA A 184 24.59 -7.98 17.85
CA ALA A 184 23.41 -8.86 17.80
C ALA A 184 23.48 -9.89 16.68
N LEU A 185 23.93 -9.50 15.49
CA LEU A 185 24.11 -10.40 14.36
C LEU A 185 25.27 -11.38 14.57
N LYS A 186 26.36 -10.94 15.19
CA LYS A 186 27.47 -11.82 15.56
C LYS A 186 27.06 -12.86 16.61
N ALA A 187 26.28 -12.43 17.60
CA ALA A 187 25.68 -13.34 18.58
C ALA A 187 24.70 -14.32 17.92
N LEU A 188 23.89 -13.85 16.96
CA LEU A 188 23.02 -14.71 16.17
C LEU A 188 23.83 -15.76 15.42
N ASP A 189 24.90 -15.37 14.72
CA ASP A 189 25.74 -16.30 13.95
C ASP A 189 26.40 -17.36 14.84
N ALA A 190 26.78 -17.00 16.07
CA ALA A 190 27.28 -17.96 17.06
C ALA A 190 26.19 -18.98 17.45
N LEU A 191 24.96 -18.54 17.69
CA LEU A 191 23.83 -19.42 17.99
C LEU A 191 23.43 -20.30 16.79
N LEU A 192 23.51 -19.77 15.57
CA LEU A 192 23.26 -20.53 14.34
C LEU A 192 24.33 -21.62 14.14
N GLY A 193 25.56 -21.41 14.58
CA GLY A 193 26.62 -22.42 14.54
C GLY A 193 26.42 -23.57 15.53
N GLU A 194 25.73 -23.32 16.65
CA GLU A 194 25.34 -24.36 17.62
C GLU A 194 24.11 -25.17 17.16
N ALA A 195 23.30 -24.63 16.25
CA ALA A 195 22.04 -25.22 15.83
C ALA A 195 22.23 -26.35 14.80
N THR A 196 21.65 -27.52 15.07
CA THR A 196 21.69 -28.68 14.15
C THR A 196 20.82 -28.47 12.91
N GLN A 197 19.78 -27.63 13.01
CA GLN A 197 18.84 -27.34 11.93
C GLN A 197 18.66 -25.82 11.81
N PRO A 198 18.39 -25.29 10.60
CA PRO A 198 18.10 -23.87 10.41
C PRO A 198 16.89 -23.46 11.26
N PRO A 199 17.05 -22.60 12.27
CA PRO A 199 15.95 -22.22 13.14
C PRO A 199 15.07 -21.15 12.50
N HIS A 200 13.87 -20.97 13.05
CA HIS A 200 13.05 -19.78 12.84
C HIS A 200 13.63 -18.61 13.65
N VAL A 201 13.73 -17.43 13.04
CA VAL A 201 14.23 -16.22 13.71
C VAL A 201 13.14 -15.16 13.81
N GLN A 202 12.81 -14.75 15.02
CA GLN A 202 11.79 -13.73 15.30
C GLN A 202 12.46 -12.43 15.75
N VAL A 203 12.11 -11.31 15.14
CA VAL A 203 12.52 -9.97 15.58
C VAL A 203 11.38 -9.36 16.38
N ALA A 204 11.57 -9.24 17.68
CA ALA A 204 10.60 -8.64 18.57
C ALA A 204 11.02 -7.22 18.93
N CYS A 205 10.21 -6.22 18.61
CA CYS A 205 10.55 -4.81 18.84
C CYS A 205 9.51 -4.14 19.74
N GLU A 206 9.96 -3.30 20.66
CA GLU A 206 9.04 -2.50 21.48
C GLU A 206 8.27 -1.46 20.63
N LYS A 207 6.98 -1.25 20.95
CA LYS A 207 6.08 -0.34 20.20
C LYS A 207 6.58 1.11 20.11
N ALA A 208 7.34 1.56 21.11
CA ALA A 208 7.86 2.92 21.18
C ALA A 208 9.09 3.17 20.27
N LEU A 209 9.61 2.14 19.59
CA LEU A 209 10.82 2.26 18.79
C LEU A 209 10.53 2.55 17.31
N PRO A 210 11.40 3.33 16.63
CA PRO A 210 11.27 3.57 15.19
C PRO A 210 11.36 2.28 14.37
N SER A 211 10.41 2.10 13.44
CA SER A 211 10.35 0.94 12.54
C SER A 211 11.60 0.75 11.67
N LYS A 212 12.37 1.83 11.45
CA LYS A 212 13.62 1.82 10.68
C LYS A 212 14.60 0.74 11.17
N ARG A 213 14.71 0.53 12.49
CA ARG A 213 15.62 -0.48 13.06
C ARG A 213 15.19 -1.91 12.77
N VAL A 214 13.89 -2.18 12.76
CA VAL A 214 13.34 -3.48 12.40
C VAL A 214 13.62 -3.79 10.94
N VAL A 215 13.45 -2.80 10.05
CA VAL A 215 13.74 -2.94 8.62
C VAL A 215 15.22 -3.21 8.36
N GLU A 216 16.13 -2.51 9.05
CA GLU A 216 17.57 -2.76 8.98
C GLU A 216 17.90 -4.21 9.38
N MET A 217 17.33 -4.69 10.48
CA MET A 217 17.54 -6.07 10.96
C MET A 217 16.96 -7.11 9.98
N GLN A 218 15.76 -6.89 9.44
CA GLN A 218 15.15 -7.79 8.47
C GLN A 218 15.99 -7.92 7.18
N LEU A 219 16.62 -6.83 6.73
CA LEU A 219 17.47 -6.85 5.55
C LEU A 219 18.71 -7.73 5.77
N GLU A 220 19.30 -7.71 6.97
CA GLU A 220 20.42 -8.56 7.34
C GLU A 220 20.02 -10.03 7.58
N LEU A 221 18.82 -10.28 8.08
CA LEU A 221 18.26 -11.64 8.19
C LEU A 221 17.95 -12.24 6.82
N LYS A 222 17.46 -11.43 5.88
CA LYS A 222 17.20 -11.88 4.51
C LYS A 222 18.46 -12.44 3.84
N LYS A 223 19.62 -11.80 4.04
CA LYS A 223 20.92 -12.32 3.54
C LYS A 223 21.25 -13.71 4.09
N ARG A 224 20.83 -14.04 5.32
CA ARG A 224 21.03 -15.34 5.97
C ARG A 224 20.00 -16.36 5.53
N PHE A 225 18.77 -15.92 5.30
CA PHE A 225 17.70 -16.73 4.72
C PHE A 225 18.06 -17.19 3.31
N ASP A 226 18.58 -16.30 2.47
CA ASP A 226 19.01 -16.63 1.10
C ASP A 226 20.16 -17.66 1.09
N LYS A 227 21.01 -17.64 2.13
CA LYS A 227 22.06 -18.64 2.38
C LYS A 227 21.56 -19.94 3.02
N ARG A 228 20.25 -20.07 3.29
CA ARG A 228 19.61 -21.19 3.98
C ARG A 228 20.16 -21.46 5.39
N LEU A 229 20.68 -20.43 6.05
CA LEU A 229 21.13 -20.51 7.45
C LEU A 229 19.95 -20.47 8.43
N ILE A 230 18.83 -19.87 8.02
CA ILE A 230 17.59 -19.77 8.79
C ILE A 230 16.43 -20.28 7.93
N GLN A 231 15.45 -20.91 8.56
CA GLN A 231 14.31 -21.50 7.85
C GLN A 231 13.29 -20.43 7.43
N SER A 232 13.09 -19.43 8.29
CA SER A 232 12.16 -18.32 8.08
C SER A 232 12.43 -17.24 9.12
N PHE A 233 11.94 -16.04 8.86
CA PHE A 233 12.02 -14.94 9.81
C PHE A 233 10.74 -14.09 9.79
N ASP A 234 10.36 -13.60 10.97
CA ASP A 234 9.19 -12.74 11.16
C ASP A 234 9.54 -11.56 12.08
N ALA A 235 8.80 -10.46 11.96
CA ALA A 235 8.89 -9.36 12.92
C ALA A 235 7.56 -9.17 13.65
N THR A 236 7.65 -8.99 14.96
CA THR A 236 6.52 -8.76 15.85
C THR A 236 6.78 -7.54 16.71
N VAL A 237 5.78 -6.68 16.88
CA VAL A 237 5.83 -5.62 17.88
C VAL A 237 5.42 -6.22 19.22
N ASN A 238 6.31 -6.20 20.20
CA ASN A 238 5.97 -6.54 21.57
C ASN A 238 5.29 -5.32 22.21
N GLU A 239 4.06 -5.50 22.66
CA GLU A 239 3.51 -4.68 23.72
C GLU A 239 4.25 -5.09 25.00
N ALA A 240 5.07 -4.17 25.55
CA ALA A 240 5.71 -4.42 26.82
C ALA A 240 4.63 -4.78 27.86
N PRO A 241 4.83 -5.79 28.72
CA PRO A 241 3.95 -5.98 29.85
C PRO A 241 3.95 -4.68 30.67
N PRO A 242 2.78 -4.20 31.13
CA PRO A 242 2.73 -3.03 32.02
C PRO A 242 3.60 -3.35 33.24
N GLY A 243 4.68 -2.58 33.40
CA GLY A 243 5.55 -2.65 34.57
C GLY A 243 4.86 -2.18 35.84
#